data_AF-A0A968M3B7-F1
#
_entry.id   AF-A0A968M3B7-F1
#
_cell.length_a   1.000
_cell.length_b   1.000
_cell.length_c   1.000
_cell.angle_alpha   90.00
_cell.angle_beta   90.00
_cell.angle_gamma   90.00
#
_symmetry.space_group_name_H-M   'P 1'
#
loop_
_entity.id
_entity.type
_entity.pdbx_description
1 polymer ?
#
loop_
_entity_poly.entity_id
_entity_poly.type
_entity_poly.pdbx_seq_one_letter_code
_entity_poly.pdbx_strand_id
1 'polypeptide(L)'
;MTVNARNVKFTLPGDKKIGLEADIEIAESQTTKHIALSAKPSLDADGNKIAIADVEYHDRENAAFAQALLDSTKEILDLRNFELDAMSLKSINSMFVRGK
;
A
#
# COMPACT_ATOMS: atom_id res chain seq x y z
N MET A 1 1.02 3.99 19.91
CA MET A 1 0.10 3.16 19.12
C MET A 1 0.86 2.03 18.47
N THR A 2 0.87 0.87 19.11
CA THR A 2 1.37 -0.36 18.51
C THR A 2 0.23 -1.04 17.77
N VAL A 3 0.39 -1.19 16.46
CA VAL A 3 -0.62 -1.72 15.55
C VAL A 3 -0.09 -3.00 14.93
N ASN A 4 -0.79 -4.12 15.12
CA ASN A 4 -0.44 -5.38 14.48
C ASN A 4 -1.46 -5.69 13.38
N ALA A 5 -0.98 -5.90 12.15
CA ALA A 5 -1.81 -6.33 11.04
C ALA A 5 -1.81 -7.85 10.91
N ARG A 6 -2.98 -8.45 10.74
CA ARG A 6 -3.21 -9.88 10.49
C ARG A 6 -4.16 -10.07 9.33
N ASN A 7 -4.22 -11.29 8.79
CA ASN A 7 -5.10 -11.67 7.68
C ASN A 7 -5.01 -10.71 6.49
N VAL A 8 -3.78 -10.26 6.19
CA VAL A 8 -3.53 -9.26 5.15
C VAL A 8 -3.80 -9.87 3.77
N LYS A 9 -4.71 -9.26 3.03
CA LYS A 9 -5.08 -9.66 1.67
C LYS A 9 -4.83 -8.50 0.72
N PHE A 10 -4.04 -8.78 -0.30
CA PHE A 10 -3.76 -7.85 -1.40
C PHE A 10 -4.56 -8.24 -2.63
N THR A 11 -5.14 -7.25 -3.31
CA THR A 11 -5.90 -7.43 -4.55
C THR A 11 -5.48 -6.42 -5.61
N LEU A 12 -5.73 -6.77 -6.88
CA LEU A 12 -5.53 -5.90 -8.05
C LEU A 12 -6.90 -5.65 -8.71
N PRO A 13 -7.70 -4.70 -8.18
CA PRO A 13 -9.07 -4.47 -8.64
C PRO A 13 -9.17 -3.89 -10.06
N GLY A 14 -8.05 -3.47 -10.66
CA GLY A 14 -8.02 -2.76 -11.94
C GLY A 14 -7.66 -1.29 -11.77
N ASP A 15 -7.77 -0.50 -12.83
CA ASP A 15 -7.59 0.97 -12.82
C ASP A 15 -6.28 1.47 -12.18
N LYS A 16 -5.21 0.66 -12.28
CA LYS A 16 -3.91 0.92 -11.66
C LYS A 16 -3.98 1.10 -10.14
N LYS A 17 -4.99 0.50 -9.50
CA LYS A 17 -5.13 0.48 -8.04
C LYS A 17 -4.64 -0.84 -7.46
N ILE A 18 -4.18 -0.77 -6.22
CA ILE A 18 -4.04 -1.89 -5.32
C ILE A 18 -5.19 -1.84 -4.32
N GLY A 19 -5.69 -3.00 -3.91
CA GLY A 19 -6.61 -3.15 -2.78
C GLY A 19 -5.89 -3.83 -1.63
N LEU A 20 -6.17 -3.37 -0.41
CA LEU A 20 -5.64 -3.93 0.83
C LEU A 20 -6.79 -4.13 1.81
N GLU A 21 -6.95 -5.35 2.28
CA GLU A 21 -7.84 -5.72 3.38
C GLU A 21 -6.99 -6.31 4.50
N ALA A 22 -7.24 -5.94 5.76
CA ALA A 22 -6.50 -6.47 6.89
C ALA A 22 -7.31 -6.36 8.19
N ASP A 23 -7.02 -7.25 9.14
CA ASP A 23 -7.46 -7.12 10.52
C ASP A 23 -6.36 -6.43 11.33
N ILE A 24 -6.73 -5.37 12.04
CA ILE A 24 -5.82 -4.50 12.78
C ILE A 24 -6.08 -4.65 14.27
N GLU A 25 -5.12 -5.22 14.98
CA GLU A 25 -5.10 -5.30 16.44
C GLU A 25 -4.40 -4.07 17.01
N ILE A 26 -5.13 -3.28 17.81
CA ILE A 26 -4.59 -2.13 18.54
C ILE A 26 -4.26 -2.60 19.96
N ALA A 27 -2.96 -2.71 20.26
CA ALA A 27 -2.49 -3.32 21.50
C ALA A 27 -3.00 -2.58 22.76
N GLU A 28 -3.15 -1.26 22.68
CA GLU A 28 -3.54 -0.40 23.81
C GLU A 28 -5.02 -0.54 24.17
N SER A 29 -5.90 -0.80 23.19
CA SER A 29 -7.34 -0.91 23.41
C SER A 29 -7.86 -2.34 23.34
N GLN A 30 -6.99 -3.33 23.07
CA GLN A 30 -7.35 -4.74 22.82
C GLN A 30 -8.46 -4.89 21.77
N THR A 31 -8.57 -3.93 20.85
CA THR A 31 -9.62 -3.90 19.84
C THR A 31 -9.05 -4.42 18.53
N THR A 32 -9.82 -5.28 17.87
CA THR A 32 -9.55 -5.68 16.49
C THR A 32 -10.51 -4.95 15.57
N LYS A 33 -9.98 -4.27 14.54
CA LYS A 33 -10.76 -3.61 13.50
C LYS A 33 -10.42 -4.19 12.14
N HIS A 34 -11.44 -4.49 11.34
CA HIS A 34 -11.23 -4.81 9.94
C HIS A 34 -11.12 -3.53 9.12
N ILE A 35 -10.08 -3.42 8.31
CA ILE A 35 -9.87 -2.29 7.40
C ILE A 35 -9.85 -2.77 5.95
N ALA A 36 -10.38 -1.94 5.07
CA ALA A 36 -10.30 -2.11 3.63
C ALA A 36 -10.02 -0.76 2.97
N LEU A 37 -8.99 -0.72 2.13
CA LEU A 37 -8.61 0.45 1.36
C LEU A 37 -8.26 0.07 -0.08
N SER A 38 -8.40 1.04 -0.98
CA SER A 38 -7.78 0.97 -2.30
C SER A 38 -6.93 2.21 -2.54
N ALA A 39 -5.82 2.06 -3.26
CA ALA A 39 -4.91 3.17 -3.51
C ALA A 39 -4.17 2.99 -4.83
N LYS A 40 -3.64 4.08 -5.38
CA LYS A 40 -2.78 4.02 -6.57
C LYS A 40 -1.31 4.11 -6.15
N PRO A 41 -0.50 3.08 -6.42
CA PRO A 41 0.93 3.21 -6.24
C PRO A 41 1.50 4.14 -7.32
N SER A 42 2.37 5.04 -6.91
CA SER A 42 3.18 5.88 -7.78
C SER A 42 4.64 5.80 -7.36
N LEU A 43 5.57 6.12 -8.26
CA LEU A 43 6.94 6.40 -7.83
C LEU A 43 7.04 7.86 -7.40
N ASP A 44 7.91 8.10 -6.41
CA ASP A 44 8.35 9.44 -6.09
C ASP A 44 9.17 10.06 -7.23
N ALA A 45 9.44 11.36 -7.14
CA ALA A 45 10.11 12.11 -8.20
C ALA A 45 11.51 11.56 -8.52
N ASP A 46 12.17 10.99 -7.51
CA ASP A 46 13.51 10.43 -7.63
C ASP A 46 13.51 8.98 -8.11
N GLY A 47 12.33 8.36 -8.28
CA GLY A 47 12.18 6.99 -8.77
C GLY A 47 12.66 5.91 -7.79
N ASN A 48 12.82 6.25 -6.52
CA ASN A 48 13.42 5.40 -5.50
C ASN A 48 12.42 4.93 -4.44
N LYS A 49 11.24 5.54 -4.34
CA LYS A 49 10.22 5.15 -3.38
C LYS A 49 8.89 4.92 -4.07
N ILE A 50 8.17 3.91 -3.59
CA ILE A 50 6.77 3.72 -3.97
C ILE A 50 5.92 4.55 -3.00
N ALA A 51 5.30 5.61 -3.51
CA ALA A 51 4.28 6.35 -2.80
C ALA A 51 2.91 5.68 -3.01
N ILE A 52 2.10 5.64 -1.95
CA ILE A 52 0.71 5.21 -2.02
C ILE A 52 -0.16 6.47 -2.04
N ALA A 53 -0.70 6.80 -3.21
CA ALA A 53 -1.52 7.99 -3.46
C ALA A 53 -3.00 7.61 -3.67
N ASP A 54 -3.87 8.62 -3.69
CA ASP A 54 -5.32 8.45 -3.94
C ASP A 54 -5.96 7.35 -3.07
N VAL A 55 -5.66 7.36 -1.76
CA VAL A 55 -6.19 6.36 -0.84
C VAL A 55 -7.70 6.58 -0.66
N GLU A 56 -8.47 5.59 -1.10
CA GLU A 56 -9.91 5.52 -0.94
C GLU A 56 -10.23 4.58 0.22
N TYR A 57 -10.89 5.12 1.24
CA TYR A 57 -11.35 4.38 2.40
C TYR A 57 -12.80 3.96 2.20
N HIS A 58 -13.09 2.67 2.45
CA HIS A 58 -14.47 2.21 2.47
C HIS A 58 -15.25 2.71 3.71
N ASP A 59 -14.54 3.09 4.79
CA ASP A 59 -15.10 3.66 6.01
C ASP A 59 -14.20 4.79 6.53
N ARG A 60 -14.80 5.93 6.91
CA ARG A 60 -14.07 7.09 7.47
C ARG A 60 -13.43 6.79 8.81
N GLU A 61 -14.02 5.91 9.62
CA GLU A 61 -13.47 5.56 10.94
C GLU A 61 -12.15 4.77 10.82
N ASN A 62 -11.94 4.13 9.68
CA ASN A 62 -10.75 3.33 9.37
C ASN A 62 -9.60 4.14 8.77
N ALA A 63 -9.84 5.41 8.41
CA ALA A 63 -8.84 6.25 7.76
C ALA A 63 -7.58 6.48 8.62
N ALA A 64 -7.75 6.74 9.92
CA ALA A 64 -6.62 6.97 10.81
C ALA A 64 -5.73 5.72 11.00
N PHE A 65 -6.34 4.53 11.09
CA PHE A 65 -5.62 3.27 11.24
C PHE A 65 -4.91 2.86 9.96
N ALA A 66 -5.60 3.01 8.82
CA ALA A 66 -5.02 2.78 7.52
C ALA A 66 -3.85 3.75 7.24
N GLN A 67 -3.95 5.02 7.64
CA GLN A 67 -2.84 5.97 7.52
C GLN A 67 -1.64 5.55 8.37
N ALA A 68 -1.86 5.12 9.62
CA ALA A 68 -0.79 4.63 10.49
C ALA A 68 -0.11 3.37 9.91
N LEU A 69 -0.89 2.46 9.31
CA LEU A 69 -0.36 1.30 8.60
C LEU A 69 0.49 1.73 7.39
N LEU A 70 -0.02 2.62 6.55
CA LEU A 70 0.72 3.15 5.39
C LEU A 70 2.03 3.82 5.81
N ASP A 71 2.01 4.62 6.87
CA ASP A 71 3.19 5.29 7.41
C ASP A 71 4.25 4.27 7.88
N SER A 72 3.84 3.19 8.53
CA SER A 72 4.75 2.11 8.95
C SER A 72 5.40 1.37 7.78
N THR A 73 4.75 1.37 6.61
CA THR A 73 5.27 0.68 5.41
C THR A 73 6.18 1.54 4.54
N LYS A 74 6.26 2.86 4.79
CA LYS A 74 7.05 3.79 3.96
C LYS A 74 8.53 3.41 3.88
N GLU A 75 9.11 2.91 4.97
CA GLU A 75 10.51 2.47 5.00
C GLU A 75 10.71 1.15 4.23
N ILE A 76 9.71 0.26 4.27
CA ILE A 76 9.72 -0.99 3.50
C ILE A 76 9.55 -0.71 2.01
N LEU A 77 8.87 0.37 1.62
CA LEU A 77 8.64 0.73 0.21
C LEU A 77 9.73 1.64 -0.40
N ASP A 78 10.87 1.76 0.28
CA ASP A 78 12.07 2.40 -0.27
C ASP A 78 12.86 1.36 -1.08
N LEU A 79 12.91 1.52 -2.39
CA LEU A 79 13.54 0.59 -3.32
C LEU A 79 15.05 0.45 -3.07
N ARG A 80 15.67 1.43 -2.39
CA ARG A 80 17.08 1.40 -2.02
C ARG A 80 17.37 0.38 -0.91
N ASN A 81 16.34 -0.09 -0.20
CA ASN A 81 16.44 -1.13 0.83
C ASN A 81 16.36 -2.55 0.25
N PHE A 82 16.25 -2.71 -1.07
CA PHE A 82 16.20 -4.01 -1.73
C PHE A 82 17.43 -4.21 -2.62
N GLU A 83 18.13 -5.33 -2.43
CA GLU A 83 19.07 -5.83 -3.43
C GLU A 83 18.26 -6.54 -4.52
N LEU A 84 18.02 -5.82 -5.62
CA LEU A 84 17.26 -6.30 -6.77
C LEU A 84 18.14 -7.17 -7.69
N ASP A 85 18.65 -8.30 -7.18
CA ASP A 85 19.55 -9.18 -7.94
C ASP A 85 18.87 -9.84 -9.15
N ALA A 86 17.55 -10.04 -9.10
CA ALA A 86 16.77 -10.64 -10.20
C ALA A 86 15.30 -10.15 -10.29
N MET A 87 14.88 -9.21 -9.45
CA MET A 87 13.51 -8.69 -9.45
C MET A 87 13.43 -7.43 -10.29
N SER A 88 12.83 -7.53 -11.48
CA SER A 88 12.44 -6.35 -12.25
C SER A 88 11.16 -5.76 -11.65
N LEU A 89 11.28 -4.67 -10.88
CA LEU A 89 10.13 -3.86 -10.52
C LEU A 89 9.61 -3.15 -11.78
N LYS A 90 8.67 -3.80 -12.47
CA LYS A 90 7.88 -3.14 -13.51
C LYS A 90 6.97 -2.14 -12.81
N SER A 91 7.42 -0.89 -12.73
CA SER A 91 6.56 0.26 -12.49
C SER A 91 5.30 0.08 -13.35
N ILE A 92 4.10 0.17 -12.75
CA ILE A 92 2.82 0.11 -13.46
C ILE A 92 2.61 1.45 -14.19
N ASN A 93 3.60 1.90 -14.94
CA ASN A 93 3.37 2.82 -16.02
C ASN A 93 2.86 1.95 -17.16
N SER A 94 1.54 1.93 -17.32
CA SER A 94 0.83 1.32 -18.44
C SER A 94 1.68 1.43 -19.70
N MET A 95 2.05 0.28 -20.24
CA MET A 95 2.49 0.11 -21.61
C MET A 95 1.65 0.99 -22.53
N PHE A 96 2.17 2.14 -22.93
CA PHE A 96 1.76 2.80 -24.16
C PHE A 96 2.54 2.10 -25.28
N VAL A 97 2.03 0.95 -25.72
CA VAL A 97 2.40 0.41 -27.03
C VAL A 97 1.56 1.18 -28.03
N ARG A 98 2.12 2.28 -28.59
CA ARG A 98 1.67 2.71 -29.92
C ARG A 98 2.36 1.79 -30.92
N GLY A 99 1.63 0.77 -31.35
CA GLY A 99 1.96 0.02 -32.54
C GLY A 99 1.76 0.92 -33.76
N LYS A 100 2.83 1.02 -34.56
CA LYS A 100 2.96 1.47 -35.96
C LYS A 100 2.35 2.82 -36.35
#